data_AF-A0A5N5TBB1-F1
#
_entry.id   AF-A0A5N5TBB1-F1
#
_cell.length_a   1.000
_cell.length_b   1.000
_cell.length_c   1.000
_cell.angle_alpha   90.00
_cell.angle_beta   90.00
_cell.angle_gamma   90.00
#
_symmetry.space_group_name_H-M   'P 1'
#
loop_
_entity.id
_entity.type
_entity.pdbx_description
1 polymer ?
#
loop_
_entity_poly.entity_id
_entity_poly.type
_entity_poly.pdbx_seq_one_letter_code
_entity_poly.pdbx_strand_id
1 'polypeptide(L)'
;MQNYQSQDISLYTHILINTCAFVSTFDEQEFSVAEKLLFKNALCHCPWKSVFATDVLCFISRYGSASLCESHCTLLITILSETPSMKRDVKKRLIRLLARLLGFAKVSSLRNILTDWLNGE
;
A
#
# COMPACT_ATOMS: atom_id res chain seq x y z
N MET A 1 -0.49 -37.23 15.55
CA MET A 1 -1.22 -36.17 16.26
C MET A 1 -0.47 -34.86 16.02
N GLN A 2 -0.98 -34.02 15.12
CA GLN A 2 -0.37 -32.70 14.88
C GLN A 2 -0.73 -31.79 16.05
N ASN A 3 0.29 -31.28 16.74
CA ASN A 3 0.13 -30.29 17.80
C ASN A 3 -0.43 -29.00 17.19
N TYR A 4 -1.71 -28.73 17.42
CA TYR A 4 -2.33 -27.44 17.15
C TYR A 4 -1.83 -26.49 18.25
N GLN A 5 -0.68 -25.84 18.02
CA GLN A 5 -0.30 -24.72 18.87
C GLN A 5 -1.26 -23.58 18.56
N SER A 6 -2.17 -23.30 19.48
CA SER A 6 -2.95 -22.07 19.51
C SER A 6 -1.99 -20.91 19.72
N GLN A 7 -1.42 -20.38 18.63
CA GLN A 7 -0.74 -19.09 18.69
C GLN A 7 -1.78 -18.06 19.11
N ASP A 8 -1.58 -17.41 20.25
CA ASP A 8 -2.35 -16.23 20.63
C ASP A 8 -2.05 -15.13 19.62
N ILE A 9 -2.86 -15.07 18.57
CA ILE A 9 -2.79 -14.04 17.54
C ILE A 9 -3.43 -12.78 18.13
N SER A 10 -2.70 -11.67 18.07
CA SER A 10 -3.25 -10.38 18.53
C SER A 10 -4.53 -10.03 17.78
N LEU A 11 -5.47 -9.32 18.44
CA LEU A 11 -6.70 -8.85 17.80
C LEU A 11 -6.41 -8.07 16.50
N TYR A 12 -5.36 -7.25 16.50
CA TYR A 12 -4.91 -6.51 15.31
C TYR A 12 -4.58 -7.46 14.15
N THR A 13 -3.73 -8.45 14.40
CA THR A 13 -3.30 -9.43 13.40
C THR A 13 -4.50 -10.23 12.90
N HIS A 14 -5.42 -10.63 13.79
CA HIS A 14 -6.63 -11.34 13.40
C HIS A 14 -7.52 -10.50 12.45
N ILE A 15 -7.77 -9.24 12.78
CA ILE A 15 -8.57 -8.34 11.92
C ILE A 15 -7.87 -8.09 10.58
N LEU A 16 -6.55 -7.88 10.60
CA LEU A 16 -5.76 -7.63 9.40
C LEU A 16 -5.81 -8.83 8.45
N ILE A 17 -5.59 -10.06 8.96
CA ILE A 17 -5.64 -11.29 8.16
C ILE A 17 -7.02 -11.46 7.51
N ASN A 18 -8.10 -11.34 8.29
CA ASN A 18 -9.46 -11.48 7.75
C ASN A 18 -9.78 -10.40 6.71
N THR A 19 -9.30 -9.18 6.92
CA THR A 19 -9.50 -8.09 5.94
C THR A 19 -8.73 -8.35 4.65
N CYS A 20 -7.48 -8.78 4.74
CA CYS A 20 -6.68 -9.15 3.56
C CYS A 20 -7.31 -10.33 2.80
N ALA A 21 -7.80 -11.35 3.53
CA ALA A 21 -8.53 -12.47 2.94
C ALA A 21 -9.80 -11.99 2.23
N PHE A 22 -10.60 -11.12 2.86
CA PHE A 22 -11.80 -10.56 2.24
C PHE A 22 -11.50 -9.72 1.00
N VAL A 23 -10.49 -8.86 1.05
CA VAL A 23 -10.07 -8.07 -0.14
C VAL A 23 -9.61 -8.97 -1.28
N SER A 24 -9.00 -10.12 -0.98
CA SER A 24 -8.55 -11.06 -2.01
C SER A 24 -9.70 -11.77 -2.76
N THR A 25 -10.93 -11.69 -2.26
CA THR A 25 -12.10 -12.26 -2.94
C THR A 25 -12.82 -11.26 -3.84
N PHE A 26 -12.39 -10.00 -3.87
CA PHE A 26 -13.06 -8.96 -4.64
C PHE A 26 -12.91 -9.15 -6.14
N ASP A 27 -13.99 -8.84 -6.86
CA ASP A 27 -13.91 -8.59 -8.30
C ASP A 27 -13.29 -7.22 -8.60
N GLU A 28 -13.15 -6.89 -9.88
CA GLU A 28 -12.52 -5.63 -10.31
C GLU A 28 -13.25 -4.37 -9.81
N GLN A 29 -14.59 -4.40 -9.76
CA GLN A 29 -15.39 -3.25 -9.35
C GLN A 29 -15.28 -3.03 -7.83
N GLU A 30 -15.43 -4.11 -7.07
CA GLU A 30 -15.26 -4.11 -5.61
C GLU A 30 -13.85 -3.68 -5.22
N PHE A 31 -12.85 -4.20 -5.92
CA PHE A 31 -11.45 -3.86 -5.69
C PHE A 31 -11.18 -2.38 -5.96
N SER A 32 -11.71 -1.80 -7.05
CA SER A 32 -11.53 -0.37 -7.35
C SER A 32 -12.05 0.54 -6.24
N VAL A 33 -13.19 0.19 -5.63
CA VAL A 33 -13.75 0.93 -4.50
C VAL A 33 -12.87 0.76 -3.26
N ALA A 34 -12.47 -0.47 -2.96
CA ALA A 34 -11.64 -0.80 -1.82
C ALA A 34 -10.26 -0.11 -1.88
N GLU A 35 -9.62 -0.14 -3.05
CA GLU A 35 -8.33 0.49 -3.31
C GLU A 35 -8.38 2.00 -3.00
N LYS A 36 -9.40 2.71 -3.51
CA LYS A 36 -9.60 4.14 -3.22
C LYS A 36 -9.79 4.40 -1.73
N LEU A 37 -10.56 3.56 -1.05
CA LEU A 37 -10.76 3.67 0.40
C LEU A 37 -9.47 3.41 1.17
N LEU A 38 -8.66 2.45 0.75
CA LEU A 38 -7.38 2.14 1.36
C LEU A 38 -6.40 3.31 1.22
N PHE A 39 -6.23 3.89 0.03
CA PHE A 39 -5.40 5.07 -0.16
C PHE A 39 -5.90 6.26 0.67
N LYS A 40 -7.22 6.52 0.67
CA LYS A 40 -7.81 7.58 1.50
C LYS A 40 -7.50 7.38 2.99
N ASN A 41 -7.61 6.16 3.51
CA ASN A 41 -7.34 5.86 4.91
C ASN A 41 -5.83 5.86 5.23
N ALA A 42 -4.98 5.39 4.32
CA ALA A 42 -3.53 5.42 4.46
C ALA A 42 -3.00 6.85 4.63
N LEU A 43 -3.64 7.83 3.98
CA LEU A 43 -3.29 9.24 4.04
C LEU A 43 -4.03 10.03 5.14
N CYS A 44 -4.95 9.39 5.85
CA CYS A 44 -5.69 9.98 6.96
C CYS A 44 -4.76 10.38 8.13
N HIS A 45 -5.19 11.36 8.92
CA HIS A 45 -4.46 11.78 10.13
C HIS A 45 -4.61 10.77 11.28
N CYS A 46 -5.63 9.90 11.26
CA CYS A 46 -5.81 8.86 12.27
C CYS A 46 -4.73 7.78 12.13
N PRO A 47 -3.83 7.60 13.13
CA PRO A 47 -2.72 6.66 13.01
C PRO A 47 -3.17 5.22 12.78
N TRP A 48 -4.22 4.77 13.48
CA TRP A 48 -4.76 3.42 13.34
C TRP A 48 -5.28 3.13 11.93
N LYS A 49 -6.08 4.05 11.36
CA LYS A 49 -6.56 3.92 9.98
C LYS A 49 -5.42 3.94 8.97
N SER A 50 -4.44 4.82 9.19
CA SER A 50 -3.28 4.98 8.32
C SER A 50 -2.42 3.73 8.28
N VAL A 51 -2.05 3.20 9.45
CA VAL A 51 -1.23 1.97 9.58
C VAL A 51 -1.99 0.77 9.02
N PHE A 52 -3.24 0.57 9.43
CA PHE A 52 -4.04 -0.57 8.98
C PHE A 52 -4.22 -0.59 7.45
N ALA A 53 -4.61 0.54 6.86
CA ALA A 53 -4.78 0.62 5.41
C ALA A 53 -3.44 0.45 4.66
N THR A 54 -2.34 0.96 5.23
CA THR A 54 -1.00 0.73 4.67
C THR A 54 -0.62 -0.74 4.69
N ASP A 55 -0.93 -1.47 5.76
CA ASP A 55 -0.65 -2.91 5.86
C ASP A 55 -1.46 -3.72 4.84
N VAL A 56 -2.73 -3.38 4.63
CA VAL A 56 -3.56 -4.00 3.58
C VAL A 56 -3.03 -3.65 2.18
N LEU A 57 -2.62 -2.40 1.91
CA LEU A 57 -1.97 -2.03 0.65
C LEU A 57 -0.67 -2.82 0.43
N CYS A 58 0.14 -3.00 1.47
CA CYS A 58 1.36 -3.82 1.39
C CYS A 58 1.04 -5.28 1.07
N PHE A 59 -0.03 -5.85 1.64
CA PHE A 59 -0.51 -7.18 1.29
C PHE A 59 -0.89 -7.25 -0.19
N ILE A 60 -1.69 -6.30 -0.67
CA ILE A 60 -2.10 -6.22 -2.09
C ILE A 60 -0.88 -6.12 -3.00
N SER A 61 0.08 -5.24 -2.69
CA SER A 61 1.28 -5.06 -3.52
C SER A 61 2.20 -6.29 -3.49
N ARG A 62 2.23 -7.04 -2.38
CA ARG A 62 3.08 -8.24 -2.23
C ARG A 62 2.51 -9.47 -2.92
N TYR A 63 1.19 -9.66 -2.86
CA TYR A 63 0.53 -10.87 -3.34
C TYR A 63 -0.31 -10.67 -4.60
N GLY A 64 -0.53 -9.42 -5.02
CA GLY A 64 -1.14 -9.06 -6.29
C GLY A 64 -0.16 -9.15 -7.46
N SER A 65 -0.54 -8.58 -8.59
CA SER A 65 0.33 -8.54 -9.77
C SER A 65 1.47 -7.53 -9.61
N ALA A 66 2.61 -7.81 -10.24
CA ALA A 66 3.73 -6.88 -10.27
C ALA A 66 3.35 -5.53 -10.92
N SER A 67 2.48 -5.56 -11.93
CA SER A 67 1.97 -4.34 -12.58
C SER A 67 1.13 -3.50 -11.63
N LEU A 68 0.33 -4.10 -10.75
CA LEU A 68 -0.46 -3.37 -9.76
C LEU A 68 0.44 -2.67 -8.74
N CYS A 69 1.46 -3.37 -8.21
CA CYS A 69 2.45 -2.76 -7.32
C CYS A 69 3.19 -1.58 -7.98
N GLU A 70 3.56 -1.73 -9.26
CA GLU A 70 4.18 -0.68 -10.05
C GLU A 70 3.23 0.52 -10.23
N SER A 71 1.98 0.28 -10.61
CA SER A 71 0.95 1.34 -10.73
C SER A 71 0.75 2.10 -9.42
N HIS A 72 0.74 1.41 -8.26
CA HIS A 72 0.66 2.06 -6.95
C HIS A 72 1.90 2.94 -6.67
N CYS A 73 3.11 2.45 -6.97
CA CYS A 73 4.33 3.22 -6.77
C CYS A 73 4.36 4.47 -7.66
N THR A 74 4.03 4.31 -8.95
CA THR A 74 3.96 5.42 -9.91
C THR A 74 2.94 6.47 -9.45
N LEU A 75 1.73 6.06 -9.06
CA LEU A 75 0.71 6.98 -8.55
C LEU A 75 1.24 7.83 -7.38
N LEU A 76 1.89 7.19 -6.40
CA LEU A 76 2.42 7.89 -5.22
C LEU A 76 3.52 8.88 -5.57
N ILE A 77 4.37 8.54 -6.54
CA ILE A 77 5.45 9.41 -7.02
C ILE A 77 4.88 10.58 -7.80
N THR A 78 3.94 10.35 -8.71
CA THR A 78 3.23 11.41 -9.44
C THR A 78 2.60 12.41 -8.47
N ILE A 79 1.89 11.93 -7.43
CA ILE A 79 1.31 12.81 -6.40
C ILE A 79 2.39 13.64 -5.68
N LEU A 80 3.54 13.03 -5.37
CA LEU A 80 4.66 13.72 -4.71
C LEU A 80 5.30 14.80 -5.59
N SER A 81 5.40 14.56 -6.90
CA SER A 81 5.97 15.50 -7.88
C SER A 81 4.99 16.63 -8.21
N GLU A 82 3.73 16.31 -8.49
CA GLU A 82 2.74 17.29 -8.97
C GLU A 82 2.15 18.15 -7.85
N THR A 83 2.35 17.77 -6.58
CA THR A 83 1.82 18.52 -5.42
C THR A 83 2.92 19.03 -4.48
N PRO A 84 3.77 19.98 -4.92
CA PRO A 84 4.87 20.50 -4.10
C PRO A 84 4.41 21.24 -2.84
N SER A 85 3.21 21.84 -2.87
CA SER A 85 2.59 22.58 -1.75
C SER A 85 1.85 21.70 -0.73
N MET A 86 2.03 20.38 -0.79
CA MET A 86 1.37 19.44 0.11
C MET A 86 1.79 19.62 1.57
N LYS A 87 0.82 19.52 2.49
CA LYS A 87 1.05 19.55 3.94
C LYS A 87 2.13 18.52 4.33
N ARG A 88 3.09 18.96 5.14
CA ARG A 88 4.28 18.16 5.54
C ARG A 88 3.91 16.77 6.08
N ASP A 89 2.84 16.64 6.86
CA ASP A 89 2.46 15.35 7.44
C ASP A 89 1.84 14.39 6.42
N VAL A 90 1.11 14.91 5.43
CA VAL A 90 0.61 14.10 4.32
C VAL A 90 1.78 13.63 3.45
N LYS A 91 2.71 14.53 3.13
CA LYS A 91 3.94 14.20 2.41
C LYS A 91 4.72 13.09 3.11
N LYS A 92 4.89 13.17 4.44
CA LYS A 92 5.52 12.10 5.24
C LYS A 92 4.78 10.77 5.15
N ARG A 93 3.44 10.76 5.18
CA ARG A 93 2.64 9.53 5.04
C ARG A 93 2.80 8.90 3.66
N LEU A 94 2.74 9.71 2.59
CA LEU A 94 2.99 9.25 1.22
C LEU A 94 4.38 8.64 1.06
N ILE A 95 5.42 9.32 1.54
CA ILE A 95 6.80 8.82 1.47
C ILE A 95 6.94 7.49 2.23
N ARG A 96 6.33 7.38 3.41
CA ARG A 96 6.35 6.11 4.17
C ARG A 96 5.62 4.99 3.44
N LEU A 97 4.44 5.26 2.86
CA LEU A 97 3.70 4.28 2.08
C LEU A 97 4.54 3.85 0.87
N LEU A 98 5.04 4.80 0.09
CA LEU A 98 5.91 4.55 -1.06
C LEU A 98 7.11 3.69 -0.66
N ALA A 99 7.85 4.05 0.38
CA ALA A 99 9.00 3.27 0.84
C ALA A 99 8.64 1.81 1.18
N ARG A 100 7.45 1.57 1.75
CA ARG A 100 6.97 0.21 2.03
C ARG A 100 6.61 -0.55 0.76
N LEU A 101 6.02 0.11 -0.24
CA LEU A 101 5.67 -0.52 -1.51
C LEU A 101 6.90 -0.79 -2.40
N LEU A 102 7.88 0.12 -2.42
CA LEU A 102 9.13 -0.07 -3.16
C LEU A 102 9.91 -1.31 -2.71
N GLY A 103 9.73 -1.75 -1.45
CA GLY A 103 10.28 -3.02 -0.96
C GLY A 103 9.73 -4.27 -1.67
N PHE A 104 8.59 -4.15 -2.37
CA PHE A 104 7.98 -5.23 -3.15
C PHE A 104 8.10 -5.03 -4.66
N ALA A 105 8.37 -3.81 -5.11
CA ALA A 105 8.53 -3.52 -6.53
C ALA A 105 9.78 -4.21 -7.10
N LYS A 106 9.69 -4.68 -8.34
CA LYS A 106 10.86 -5.24 -9.05
C LYS A 106 11.92 -4.15 -9.23
N VAL A 107 13.18 -4.52 -9.07
CA VAL A 107 14.34 -3.62 -9.27
C VAL A 107 14.33 -2.95 -10.66
N SER A 108 13.84 -3.66 -11.69
CA SER A 108 13.68 -3.09 -13.03
C SER A 108 12.63 -1.98 -13.09
N SER A 109 11.49 -2.15 -12.42
CA SER A 109 10.45 -1.12 -12.33
C SER A 109 10.91 0.04 -11.47
N LEU A 110 11.64 -0.21 -10.37
CA LEU A 110 12.25 0.84 -9.55
C LEU A 110 13.18 1.74 -10.37
N ARG A 111 14.03 1.14 -11.22
CA ARG A 111 14.91 1.89 -12.11
C ARG A 111 14.12 2.76 -13.07
N ASN A 112 13.09 2.22 -13.74
CA ASN A 112 12.28 2.97 -14.69
C ASN A 112 11.53 4.12 -14.01
N ILE A 113 10.89 3.84 -12.88
CA ILE A 113 10.18 4.81 -12.05
C ILE A 113 11.13 5.94 -11.60
N LEU A 114 12.33 5.61 -11.15
CA LEU A 114 13.32 6.60 -10.71
C LEU A 114 13.91 7.39 -11.89
N THR A 115 14.15 6.75 -13.04
CA THR A 115 14.60 7.47 -14.25
C THR A 115 13.52 8.40 -14.77
N ASP A 116 12.25 7.98 -14.79
CA ASP A 116 11.13 8.83 -15.22
C ASP A 116 10.96 10.03 -14.27
N TRP A 117 11.16 9.81 -12.97
CA TRP A 117 11.14 10.88 -11.98
C TRP A 117 12.31 11.87 -12.15
N LEU A 118 13.52 11.38 -12.39
CA LEU A 118 14.71 12.21 -12.56
C LEU A 118 14.75 12.95 -13.91
N ASN A 119 14.15 12.39 -14.96
CA ASN A 119 14.13 12.97 -16.30
C ASN A 119 12.91 13.88 -16.53
N GLY A 120 11.97 13.94 -15.57
CA GLY A 120 10.78 14.78 -15.62
C GLY A 120 10.93 16.17 -14.97
N GLU A 121 12.16 16.55 -14.59
CA GLU A 121 12.52 17.92 -14.16
C GLU A 121 13.04 18.79 -15.32
#